data_AF-A0A7I0EI94-F1
#
_entry.id   AF-A0A7I0EI94-F1
#
_cell.length_a   1.000
_cell.length_b   1.000
_cell.length_c   1.000
_cell.angle_alpha   90.00
_cell.angle_beta   90.00
_cell.angle_gamma   90.00
#
_symmetry.space_group_name_H-M   'P 1'
#
loop_
_entity.id
_entity.type
_entity.pdbx_description
1 polymer ?
#
loop_
_entity_poly.entity_id
_entity_poly.type
_entity_poly.pdbx_seq_one_letter_code
_entity_poly.pdbx_strand_id
1 'polypeptide(L)'
;MPHSSRRPASVRSRRSRRPTTVLLVALTLLALVSAIVAGVLGITPGPGPGITPVPVPGITSWPAPIASPIPGTGAGTSSVTATGDAADLLATLPVKGKAPKTGYDRTGVFGSTWRDVDDNGCDTRNDILARDLTAIVTDETCRVLSGTLLAPYTGESVVFERGEATSRLVQIDHLVALSNAWQTGAQQLDQAERIALANDPLNLLASDGSSNSQKGDGDAATWLPAQKSFRCEYVARQISVKAAYGLWVAPAEHDAMGRVLFSCPGQTAYSDAHGID
;
A
#
# COMPACT_ATOMS: atom_id res chain seq x y z
N MET A 1 11.43 46.12 69.02
CA MET A 1 11.45 46.46 67.58
C MET A 1 10.75 45.36 66.81
N PRO A 2 9.61 45.60 66.14
CA PRO A 2 8.91 44.58 65.38
C PRO A 2 9.34 44.60 63.91
N HIS A 3 9.83 43.47 63.40
CA HIS A 3 10.11 43.31 61.97
C HIS A 3 8.81 43.10 61.18
N SER A 4 8.57 44.07 60.29
CA SER A 4 7.42 44.17 59.39
C SER A 4 7.38 43.03 58.36
N SER A 5 6.26 42.32 58.31
CA SER A 5 5.94 41.29 57.34
C SER A 5 5.54 41.93 55.99
N ARG A 6 6.35 41.70 54.94
CA ARG A 6 6.04 42.14 53.58
C ARG A 6 5.02 41.18 52.94
N ARG A 7 3.87 41.71 52.54
CA ARG A 7 2.88 41.02 51.70
C ARG A 7 3.42 40.87 50.27
N PRO A 8 3.20 39.73 49.58
CA PRO A 8 3.51 39.60 48.16
C PRO A 8 2.47 40.35 47.30
N ALA A 9 2.97 40.97 46.24
CA ALA A 9 2.19 41.76 45.28
C ALA A 9 1.21 40.89 44.47
N SER A 10 -0.01 41.38 44.26
CA SER A 10 -1.01 40.76 43.42
C SER A 10 -0.62 40.86 41.94
N VAL A 11 -0.40 39.70 41.31
CA VAL A 11 -0.21 39.62 39.85
C VAL A 11 -1.57 39.83 39.19
N ARG A 12 -1.75 41.00 38.58
CA ARG A 12 -2.95 41.38 37.84
C ARG A 12 -2.98 40.62 36.51
N SER A 13 -3.91 39.68 36.34
CA SER A 13 -4.06 38.92 35.10
C SER A 13 -4.47 39.86 33.95
N ARG A 14 -3.64 39.91 32.91
CA ARG A 14 -3.95 40.63 31.67
C ARG A 14 -4.95 39.81 30.87
N ARG A 15 -6.23 40.18 30.96
CA ARG A 15 -7.29 39.63 30.12
C ARG A 15 -7.04 40.06 28.66
N SER A 16 -6.54 39.14 27.83
CA SER A 16 -6.35 39.36 26.39
C SER A 16 -7.72 39.58 25.73
N ARG A 17 -7.97 40.81 25.27
CA ARG A 17 -9.14 41.15 24.45
C ARG A 17 -8.85 40.66 23.03
N ARG A 18 -9.45 39.53 22.63
CA ARG A 18 -9.45 39.07 21.23
C ARG A 18 -10.23 40.08 20.39
N PRO A 19 -9.70 40.60 19.26
CA PRO A 19 -10.42 41.52 18.40
C PRO A 19 -11.49 40.74 17.62
N THR A 20 -12.75 41.09 17.85
CA THR A 20 -13.95 40.57 17.17
C THR A 20 -14.04 40.99 15.69
N THR A 21 -13.03 41.66 15.14
CA THR A 21 -13.05 42.26 13.80
C THR A 21 -12.59 41.32 12.68
N VAL A 22 -12.00 40.16 12.98
CA VAL A 22 -11.50 39.23 11.94
C VAL A 22 -12.63 38.37 11.34
N LEU A 23 -13.78 38.25 12.02
CA LEU A 23 -14.88 37.39 11.57
C LEU A 23 -15.73 38.00 10.43
N LEU A 24 -15.65 39.32 10.19
CA LEU A 24 -16.47 40.00 9.17
C LEU A 24 -15.79 40.11 7.80
N VAL A 25 -14.47 39.94 7.71
CA VAL A 25 -13.74 39.98 6.42
C VAL A 25 -13.71 38.60 5.74
N ALA A 26 -13.78 37.51 6.51
CA ALA A 26 -13.81 36.15 5.96
C ALA A 26 -15.16 35.78 5.30
N LEU A 27 -16.26 36.41 5.73
CA LEU A 27 -17.60 36.14 5.18
C LEU A 27 -17.88 36.89 3.86
N THR A 28 -17.19 38.00 3.58
CA THR A 28 -17.37 38.76 2.33
C THR A 28 -16.54 38.21 1.17
N LEU A 29 -15.40 37.56 1.44
CA LEU A 29 -14.60 36.88 0.40
C LEU A 29 -15.24 35.56 -0.07
N LEU A 30 -16.01 34.89 0.78
CA LEU A 30 -16.73 33.66 0.38
C LEU A 30 -17.96 33.94 -0.49
N ALA A 31 -18.52 35.15 -0.46
CA ALA A 31 -19.67 35.54 -1.27
C ALA A 31 -19.30 36.04 -2.68
N LEU A 32 -18.03 36.37 -2.94
CA LEU A 32 -17.58 36.87 -4.25
C LEU A 32 -16.98 35.81 -5.17
N VAL A 33 -16.59 34.63 -4.65
CA VAL A 33 -16.12 33.51 -5.48
C VAL A 33 -17.28 32.65 -6.00
N SER A 34 -18.45 32.70 -5.35
CA SER A 34 -19.66 32.00 -5.83
C SER A 34 -20.38 32.71 -7.00
N ALA A 35 -19.89 33.87 -7.46
CA ALA A 35 -20.52 34.68 -8.50
C ALA A 35 -19.80 34.66 -9.86
N ILE A 36 -18.82 33.77 -10.09
CA ILE A 36 -18.07 33.67 -11.38
C ILE A 36 -18.26 32.30 -12.09
N VAL A 37 -19.26 31.50 -11.73
CA VAL A 37 -19.64 30.29 -12.52
C VAL A 37 -21.12 30.27 -12.88
N ALA A 38 -21.72 31.44 -13.07
CA ALA A 38 -23.10 31.60 -13.56
C ALA A 38 -23.16 32.39 -14.88
N GLY A 39 -22.19 32.18 -15.77
CA GLY A 39 -22.16 32.79 -17.09
C GLY A 39 -21.62 31.82 -18.14
N VAL A 40 -22.46 31.51 -19.12
CA VAL A 40 -22.15 30.83 -20.40
C VAL A 40 -22.17 29.30 -20.39
N LEU A 41 -23.35 28.71 -20.59
CA LEU A 41 -23.73 27.95 -21.81
C LEU A 41 -25.15 27.39 -21.64
N GLY A 42 -26.12 28.07 -22.26
CA GLY A 42 -27.46 27.51 -22.45
C GLY A 42 -27.43 26.49 -23.58
N ILE A 43 -27.57 25.21 -23.25
CA ILE A 43 -27.96 24.17 -24.20
C ILE A 43 -29.13 23.43 -23.56
N THR A 44 -30.32 23.67 -24.09
CA THR A 44 -31.52 22.89 -23.77
C THR A 44 -31.39 21.51 -24.42
N PRO A 45 -31.72 20.41 -23.74
CA PRO A 45 -31.90 19.13 -24.41
C PRO A 45 -33.24 19.17 -25.16
N GLY A 46 -33.18 19.30 -26.48
CA GLY A 46 -34.34 19.08 -27.35
C GLY A 46 -34.78 17.61 -27.33
N PRO A 47 -36.04 17.29 -27.68
CA PRO A 47 -36.49 15.91 -27.76
C PRO A 47 -35.76 15.22 -28.92
N GLY A 48 -35.01 14.17 -28.60
CA GLY A 48 -34.35 13.33 -29.61
C GLY A 48 -35.39 12.64 -30.51
N PRO A 49 -35.08 12.42 -31.80
CA PRO A 49 -35.99 11.72 -32.70
C PRO A 49 -36.12 10.26 -32.23
N GLY A 50 -37.37 9.81 -32.08
CA GLY A 50 -37.69 8.43 -31.77
C GLY A 50 -37.13 7.49 -32.82
N ILE A 51 -36.17 6.67 -32.42
CA ILE A 51 -35.66 5.59 -33.25
C ILE A 51 -36.67 4.45 -33.16
N THR A 52 -37.46 4.28 -34.21
CA THR A 52 -38.29 3.10 -34.39
C THR A 52 -37.38 1.88 -34.59
N PRO A 53 -37.60 0.75 -33.90
CA PRO A 53 -36.87 -0.46 -34.19
C PRO A 53 -37.29 -1.01 -35.56
N VAL A 54 -36.35 -1.06 -36.49
CA VAL A 54 -36.49 -1.76 -37.77
C VAL A 54 -36.47 -3.28 -37.49
N PRO A 55 -37.47 -4.06 -37.92
CA PRO A 55 -37.44 -5.51 -37.75
C PRO A 55 -36.41 -6.10 -38.74
N VAL A 56 -35.40 -6.79 -38.20
CA VAL A 56 -34.43 -7.54 -39.01
C VAL A 56 -35.07 -8.90 -39.38
N PRO A 57 -35.16 -9.27 -40.66
CA PRO A 57 -35.65 -10.59 -41.06
C PRO A 57 -34.65 -11.68 -40.65
N GLY A 58 -35.19 -12.82 -40.24
CA GLY A 58 -34.44 -13.96 -39.73
C GLY A 58 -33.28 -14.40 -40.62
N ILE A 59 -32.11 -14.55 -39.98
CA ILE A 59 -30.97 -15.27 -40.52
C ILE A 59 -30.95 -16.66 -39.91
N THR A 60 -30.98 -17.60 -40.82
CA THR A 60 -30.99 -19.05 -40.69
C THR A 60 -29.80 -19.57 -39.88
N SER A 61 -30.08 -20.56 -39.04
CA SER A 61 -29.13 -21.35 -38.27
C SER A 61 -28.05 -21.97 -39.17
N TRP A 62 -26.79 -21.61 -38.92
CA TRP A 62 -25.64 -22.33 -39.45
C TRP A 62 -25.31 -23.55 -38.59
N PRO A 63 -24.98 -24.71 -39.20
CA PRO A 63 -24.60 -25.90 -38.43
C PRO A 63 -23.20 -25.72 -37.82
N ALA A 64 -23.05 -26.20 -36.58
CA ALA A 64 -21.80 -26.22 -35.85
C ALA A 64 -20.74 -27.09 -36.56
N PRO A 65 -19.45 -26.72 -36.53
CA PRO A 65 -18.40 -27.59 -37.04
C PRO A 65 -18.22 -28.80 -36.13
N ILE A 66 -18.20 -29.99 -36.75
CA ILE A 66 -17.93 -31.27 -36.11
C ILE A 66 -16.45 -31.31 -35.72
N ALA A 67 -16.16 -31.29 -34.41
CA ALA A 67 -14.80 -31.48 -33.91
C ALA A 67 -14.37 -32.95 -34.08
N SER A 68 -13.31 -33.19 -34.87
CA SER A 68 -12.64 -34.50 -34.90
C SER A 68 -11.79 -34.69 -33.63
N PRO A 69 -11.80 -35.88 -33.00
CA PRO A 69 -10.99 -36.15 -31.82
C PRO A 69 -9.52 -36.33 -32.21
N ILE A 70 -8.65 -35.46 -31.70
CA ILE A 70 -7.19 -35.66 -31.78
C ILE A 70 -6.79 -36.68 -30.70
N PRO A 71 -5.99 -37.72 -31.02
CA PRO A 71 -5.58 -38.73 -30.06
C PRO A 71 -4.79 -38.13 -28.91
N GLY A 72 -5.17 -38.51 -27.69
CA GLY A 72 -4.52 -38.10 -26.45
C GLY A 72 -3.03 -38.43 -26.46
N THR A 73 -2.21 -37.40 -26.47
CA THR A 73 -0.80 -37.52 -26.10
C THR A 73 -0.77 -37.36 -24.59
N GLY A 74 -0.66 -38.48 -23.88
CA GLY A 74 -0.30 -38.51 -22.47
C GLY A 74 1.11 -37.95 -22.31
N ALA A 75 1.21 -36.62 -22.23
CA ALA A 75 2.40 -35.98 -21.72
C ALA A 75 2.42 -36.23 -20.22
N GLY A 76 3.22 -37.21 -19.79
CA GLY A 76 3.75 -37.21 -18.44
C GLY A 76 4.58 -35.96 -18.25
N THR A 77 3.94 -34.83 -17.96
CA THR A 77 4.61 -33.69 -17.36
C THR A 77 5.02 -34.14 -15.98
N SER A 78 6.27 -34.58 -15.83
CA SER A 78 6.98 -34.37 -14.57
C SER A 78 6.89 -32.88 -14.31
N SER A 79 5.89 -32.47 -13.52
CA SER A 79 5.76 -31.12 -13.02
C SER A 79 7.00 -30.87 -12.19
N VAL A 80 7.99 -30.22 -12.76
CA VAL A 80 9.10 -29.68 -11.99
C VAL A 80 8.43 -28.67 -11.06
N THR A 81 8.32 -29.03 -9.78
CA THR A 81 7.71 -28.20 -8.76
C THR A 81 8.74 -27.16 -8.32
N ALA A 82 8.31 -25.95 -7.98
CA ALA A 82 9.19 -24.99 -7.32
C ALA A 82 9.79 -25.64 -6.05
N THR A 83 11.07 -25.40 -5.79
CA THR A 83 11.80 -25.99 -4.66
C THR A 83 12.39 -24.91 -3.76
N GLY A 84 12.64 -25.23 -2.49
CA GLY A 84 13.26 -24.34 -1.51
C GLY A 84 12.28 -23.87 -0.44
N ASP A 85 12.80 -23.30 0.64
CA ASP A 85 12.03 -22.98 1.85
C ASP A 85 10.81 -22.09 1.57
N ALA A 86 10.91 -21.13 0.63
CA ALA A 86 9.78 -20.28 0.26
C ALA A 86 8.66 -21.06 -0.45
N ALA A 87 9.01 -22.06 -1.26
CA ALA A 87 8.03 -22.91 -1.93
C ALA A 87 7.36 -23.87 -0.93
N ASP A 88 8.14 -24.41 0.00
CA ASP A 88 7.63 -25.26 1.08
C ASP A 88 6.69 -24.46 2.00
N LEU A 89 7.07 -23.23 2.36
CA LEU A 89 6.24 -22.34 3.16
C LEU A 89 4.95 -21.95 2.43
N LEU A 90 5.02 -21.63 1.13
CA LEU A 90 3.83 -21.36 0.31
C LEU A 90 2.83 -22.51 0.37
N ALA A 91 3.31 -23.75 0.32
CA ALA A 91 2.46 -24.95 0.38
C ALA A 91 1.73 -25.13 1.72
N THR A 92 2.21 -24.48 2.79
CA THR A 92 1.54 -24.50 4.10
C THR A 92 0.47 -23.41 4.27
N LEU A 93 0.50 -22.36 3.44
CA LEU A 93 -0.45 -21.26 3.56
C LEU A 93 -1.86 -21.74 3.20
N PRO A 94 -2.90 -21.40 3.98
CA PRO A 94 -4.26 -21.68 3.58
C PRO A 94 -4.57 -21.00 2.23
N VAL A 95 -5.30 -21.69 1.36
CA VAL A 95 -5.76 -21.14 0.08
C VAL A 95 -7.26 -20.87 0.17
N LYS A 96 -7.67 -19.61 0.13
CA LYS A 96 -9.09 -19.18 0.26
C LYS A 96 -9.37 -17.96 -0.60
N GLY A 97 -10.64 -17.74 -0.96
CA GLY A 97 -11.06 -16.50 -1.61
C GLY A 97 -10.80 -15.26 -0.72
N LYS A 98 -10.74 -14.08 -1.34
CA LYS A 98 -10.67 -12.80 -0.60
C LYS A 98 -11.97 -12.56 0.15
N ALA A 99 -11.88 -12.22 1.43
CA ALA A 99 -13.01 -11.74 2.22
C ALA A 99 -13.43 -10.34 1.76
N PRO A 100 -14.65 -9.87 2.09
CA PRO A 100 -15.07 -8.51 1.80
C PRO A 100 -14.15 -7.46 2.44
N LYS A 101 -14.00 -6.31 1.77
CA LYS A 101 -13.28 -5.12 2.29
C LYS A 101 -14.10 -4.34 3.33
N THR A 102 -15.28 -4.82 3.72
CA THR A 102 -16.14 -4.18 4.72
C THR A 102 -15.38 -3.95 6.02
N GLY A 103 -15.56 -2.77 6.62
CA GLY A 103 -14.89 -2.38 7.88
C GLY A 103 -13.42 -2.00 7.74
N TYR A 104 -12.84 -2.06 6.54
CA TYR A 104 -11.48 -1.59 6.33
C TYR A 104 -11.39 -0.06 6.40
N ASP A 105 -10.77 0.44 7.45
CA ASP A 105 -10.27 1.80 7.55
C ASP A 105 -8.78 1.74 7.90
N ARG A 106 -7.91 2.12 6.95
CA ARG A 106 -6.46 1.88 7.06
C ARG A 106 -5.92 2.38 8.40
N THR A 107 -6.18 3.64 8.73
CA THR A 107 -5.64 4.27 9.95
C THR A 107 -6.33 3.74 11.21
N GLY A 108 -7.64 3.52 11.16
CA GLY A 108 -8.43 3.07 12.31
C GLY A 108 -8.13 1.63 12.72
N VAL A 109 -7.79 0.75 11.77
CA VAL A 109 -7.54 -0.67 12.07
C VAL A 109 -6.05 -1.05 12.07
N PHE A 110 -5.17 -0.31 11.40
CA PHE A 110 -3.72 -0.54 11.43
C PHE A 110 -2.93 0.51 12.23
N GLY A 111 -3.61 1.52 12.76
CA GLY A 111 -2.98 2.63 13.49
C GLY A 111 -2.49 3.75 12.58
N SER A 112 -2.04 4.84 13.20
CA SER A 112 -1.35 5.92 12.49
C SER A 112 -0.08 5.39 11.82
N THR A 113 0.17 5.87 10.60
CA THR A 113 1.37 5.50 9.84
C THR A 113 2.64 5.89 10.59
N TRP A 114 3.67 5.04 10.48
CA TRP A 114 5.03 5.33 10.94
C TRP A 114 5.09 5.49 12.46
N ARG A 115 4.64 4.46 13.17
CA ARG A 115 4.85 4.41 14.61
C ARG A 115 6.29 3.99 14.88
N ASP A 116 6.90 4.53 15.92
CA ASP A 116 8.10 3.95 16.51
C ASP A 116 7.63 2.70 17.29
N VAL A 117 7.84 1.50 16.72
CA VAL A 117 7.33 0.23 17.28
C VAL A 117 8.39 -0.58 18.00
N ASP A 118 9.66 -0.26 17.79
CA ASP A 118 10.80 -0.83 18.50
C ASP A 118 11.34 0.10 19.61
N ASP A 119 10.70 1.27 19.79
CA ASP A 119 11.01 2.28 20.80
C ASP A 119 12.46 2.78 20.72
N ASN A 120 13.01 2.82 19.49
CA ASN A 120 14.39 3.23 19.22
C ASN A 120 14.55 4.77 19.08
N GLY A 121 13.45 5.52 19.05
CA GLY A 121 13.39 6.98 18.91
C GLY A 121 13.22 7.48 17.47
N CYS A 122 13.19 6.57 16.50
CA CYS A 122 13.00 6.82 15.08
C CYS A 122 11.63 6.27 14.66
N ASP A 123 10.90 6.96 13.76
CA ASP A 123 9.68 6.37 13.22
C ASP A 123 10.01 5.26 12.21
N THR A 124 9.13 4.25 12.09
CA THR A 124 9.31 3.12 11.15
C THR A 124 9.65 3.59 9.73
N ARG A 125 9.16 4.76 9.26
CA ARG A 125 9.52 5.26 7.93
C ARG A 125 11.01 5.55 7.85
N ASN A 126 11.55 6.24 8.83
CA ASN A 126 12.96 6.59 8.86
C ASN A 126 13.84 5.36 9.07
N ASP A 127 13.39 4.34 9.81
CA ASP A 127 14.10 3.06 9.91
C ASP A 127 14.23 2.38 8.54
N ILE A 128 13.12 2.27 7.79
CA ILE A 128 13.13 1.65 6.47
C ILE A 128 13.93 2.50 5.47
N LEU A 129 13.84 3.83 5.54
CA LEU A 129 14.67 4.69 4.70
C LEU A 129 16.17 4.53 5.02
N ALA A 130 16.54 4.44 6.30
CA ALA A 130 17.93 4.27 6.70
C ALA A 130 18.48 2.90 6.29
N ARG A 131 17.64 1.86 6.34
CA ARG A 131 17.97 0.50 5.90
C ARG A 131 18.16 0.41 4.37
N ASP A 132 17.24 1.01 3.61
CA ASP A 132 17.13 0.74 2.16
C ASP A 132 17.82 1.78 1.26
N LEU A 133 18.11 2.99 1.77
CA LEU A 133 18.85 3.99 1.01
C LEU A 133 20.34 3.88 1.28
N THR A 134 21.12 4.29 0.28
CA THR A 134 22.58 4.43 0.38
C THR A 134 22.98 5.90 0.46
N ALA A 135 24.19 6.16 0.96
CA ALA A 135 24.74 7.52 1.10
C ALA A 135 23.78 8.48 1.83
N ILE A 136 23.17 7.99 2.92
CA ILE A 136 22.16 8.76 3.64
C ILE A 136 22.77 9.90 4.45
N VAL A 137 21.99 10.95 4.61
CA VAL A 137 22.22 12.01 5.62
C VAL A 137 21.04 12.01 6.57
N THR A 138 21.30 11.99 7.86
CA THR A 138 20.27 12.02 8.92
C THR A 138 20.42 13.26 9.81
N ASP A 139 19.33 13.71 10.41
CA ASP A 139 19.38 14.65 11.54
C ASP A 139 19.61 13.92 12.87
N GLU A 140 19.68 14.69 13.97
CA GLU A 140 19.84 14.21 15.34
C GLU A 140 18.62 13.46 15.92
N THR A 141 17.53 13.35 15.15
CA THR A 141 16.30 12.60 15.47
C THR A 141 16.08 11.41 14.52
N CYS A 142 17.17 10.85 13.97
CA CYS A 142 17.20 9.80 12.95
C CYS A 142 16.48 10.12 11.63
N ARG A 143 16.00 11.35 11.44
CA ARG A 143 15.21 11.65 10.25
C ARG A 143 16.12 11.64 9.05
N VAL A 144 15.85 10.76 8.08
CA VAL A 144 16.60 10.71 6.83
C VAL A 144 16.27 11.96 6.03
N LEU A 145 17.28 12.81 5.81
CA LEU A 145 17.19 14.07 5.07
C LEU A 145 17.47 13.86 3.58
N SER A 146 18.40 12.95 3.25
CA SER A 146 18.70 12.59 1.87
C SER A 146 19.30 11.18 1.78
N GLY A 147 19.37 10.66 0.55
CA GLY A 147 20.03 9.40 0.20
C GLY A 147 19.71 9.00 -1.23
N THR A 148 20.19 7.84 -1.66
CA THR A 148 19.87 7.27 -2.99
C THR A 148 19.25 5.89 -2.82
N LEU A 149 18.06 5.73 -3.38
CA LEU A 149 17.37 4.44 -3.48
C LEU A 149 17.77 3.78 -4.80
N LEU A 150 18.24 2.53 -4.76
CA LEU A 150 18.19 1.65 -5.92
C LEU A 150 16.81 0.98 -5.91
N ALA A 151 15.89 1.48 -6.73
CA ALA A 151 14.48 1.11 -6.67
C ALA A 151 14.31 -0.39 -6.97
N PRO A 152 13.82 -1.19 -6.01
CA PRO A 152 13.74 -2.64 -6.17
C PRO A 152 12.77 -3.07 -7.28
N TYR A 153 11.77 -2.24 -7.57
CA TYR A 153 10.73 -2.56 -8.54
C TYR A 153 11.10 -2.28 -9.99
N THR A 154 12.03 -1.36 -10.24
CA THR A 154 12.44 -0.94 -11.59
C THR A 154 13.93 -1.17 -11.87
N GLY A 155 14.76 -1.28 -10.83
CA GLY A 155 16.22 -1.29 -10.93
C GLY A 155 16.84 0.10 -11.14
N GLU A 156 16.04 1.17 -11.12
CA GLU A 156 16.51 2.54 -11.36
C GLU A 156 17.01 3.21 -10.08
N SER A 157 17.97 4.12 -10.20
CA SER A 157 18.41 4.95 -9.07
C SER A 157 17.49 6.17 -8.91
N VAL A 158 17.00 6.39 -7.70
CA VAL A 158 16.14 7.52 -7.33
C VAL A 158 16.81 8.30 -6.20
N VAL A 159 17.11 9.58 -6.46
CA VAL A 159 17.63 10.48 -5.43
C VAL A 159 16.48 10.90 -4.52
N PHE A 160 16.70 10.75 -3.21
CA PHE A 160 15.83 11.22 -2.17
C PHE A 160 16.45 12.44 -1.49
N GLU A 161 15.69 13.52 -1.45
CA GLU A 161 15.92 14.74 -0.68
C GLU A 161 14.59 15.14 -0.06
N ARG A 162 14.54 15.15 1.27
CA ARG A 162 13.33 15.45 2.02
C ARG A 162 12.77 16.81 1.61
N GLY A 163 11.59 16.78 1.00
CA GLY A 163 10.87 17.95 0.53
C GLY A 163 9.86 17.59 -0.56
N GLU A 164 9.05 18.56 -0.96
CA GLU A 164 7.95 18.38 -1.92
C GLU A 164 8.41 17.78 -3.27
N ALA A 165 9.65 18.09 -3.70
CA ALA A 165 10.16 17.69 -5.00
C ALA A 165 10.36 16.18 -5.12
N THR A 166 10.98 15.53 -4.11
CA THR A 166 11.42 14.13 -4.24
C THR A 166 10.85 13.20 -3.17
N SER A 167 10.27 13.70 -2.06
CA SER A 167 9.70 12.84 -1.02
C SER A 167 8.61 11.90 -1.54
N ARG A 168 7.86 12.31 -2.57
CA ARG A 168 6.83 11.47 -3.21
C ARG A 168 7.40 10.42 -4.17
N LEU A 169 8.66 10.60 -4.60
CA LEU A 169 9.36 9.69 -5.50
C LEU A 169 9.88 8.46 -4.76
N VAL A 170 10.14 8.58 -3.45
CA VAL A 170 10.49 7.45 -2.58
C VAL A 170 9.41 7.24 -1.52
N GLN A 171 8.72 6.11 -1.63
CA GLN A 171 7.65 5.72 -0.73
C GLN A 171 8.08 4.49 0.05
N ILE A 172 7.45 4.27 1.20
CA ILE A 172 7.58 3.01 1.92
C ILE A 172 6.32 2.20 1.56
N ASP A 173 6.54 1.08 0.88
CA ASP A 173 5.48 0.16 0.47
C ASP A 173 5.31 -0.97 1.48
N HIS A 174 4.08 -1.45 1.59
CA HIS A 174 3.72 -2.69 2.24
C HIS A 174 3.72 -3.81 1.20
N LEU A 175 4.70 -4.71 1.24
CA LEU A 175 4.84 -5.83 0.29
C LEU A 175 3.52 -6.61 0.20
N VAL A 176 2.93 -6.98 1.34
CA VAL A 176 1.51 -7.34 1.43
C VAL A 176 0.72 -6.08 1.79
N ALA A 177 0.06 -5.50 0.79
CA ALA A 177 -0.73 -4.28 0.98
C ALA A 177 -1.75 -4.45 2.11
N LEU A 178 -1.90 -3.44 2.99
CA LEU A 178 -2.78 -3.56 4.17
C LEU A 178 -4.25 -3.87 3.81
N SER A 179 -4.73 -3.39 2.66
CA SER A 179 -6.06 -3.76 2.17
C SER A 179 -6.13 -5.20 1.67
N ASN A 180 -5.03 -5.75 1.13
CA ASN A 180 -4.95 -7.17 0.78
C ASN A 180 -4.95 -8.01 2.05
N ALA A 181 -4.08 -7.68 3.01
CA ALA A 181 -4.00 -8.34 4.31
C ALA A 181 -5.36 -8.39 5.03
N TRP A 182 -6.12 -7.28 5.03
CA TRP A 182 -7.48 -7.24 5.59
C TRP A 182 -8.41 -8.28 4.96
N GLN A 183 -8.36 -8.41 3.64
CA GLN A 183 -9.20 -9.35 2.89
C GLN A 183 -8.65 -10.79 2.95
N THR A 184 -7.43 -10.99 3.45
CA THR A 184 -6.76 -12.29 3.52
C THR A 184 -6.37 -12.72 4.94
N GLY A 185 -6.99 -12.14 5.98
CA GLY A 185 -6.87 -12.66 7.35
C GLY A 185 -6.67 -11.64 8.45
N ALA A 186 -6.22 -10.42 8.13
CA ALA A 186 -5.96 -9.41 9.16
C ALA A 186 -7.22 -8.92 9.90
N GLN A 187 -8.42 -9.28 9.43
CA GLN A 187 -9.68 -9.13 10.17
C GLN A 187 -9.73 -9.96 11.46
N GLN A 188 -8.98 -11.06 11.52
CA GLN A 188 -8.96 -12.00 12.65
C GLN A 188 -7.85 -11.68 13.66
N LEU A 189 -6.87 -10.87 13.23
CA LEU A 189 -5.83 -10.37 14.10
C LEU A 189 -6.43 -9.41 15.14
N ASP A 190 -5.81 -9.33 16.31
CA ASP A 190 -6.11 -8.26 17.25
C ASP A 190 -5.53 -6.91 16.76
N GLN A 191 -5.79 -5.85 17.52
CA GLN A 191 -5.33 -4.52 17.14
C GLN A 191 -3.81 -4.36 17.22
N ALA A 192 -3.16 -5.05 18.16
CA ALA A 192 -1.71 -4.98 18.33
C ALA A 192 -1.00 -5.72 17.19
N GLU A 193 -1.48 -6.90 16.83
CA GLU A 193 -0.98 -7.69 15.69
C GLU A 193 -1.14 -6.94 14.36
N ARG A 194 -2.27 -6.24 14.15
CA ARG A 194 -2.42 -5.37 12.96
C ARG A 194 -1.39 -4.24 12.95
N ILE A 195 -1.18 -3.58 14.08
CA ILE A 195 -0.15 -2.51 14.18
C ILE A 195 1.24 -3.09 13.90
N ALA A 196 1.55 -4.29 14.41
CA ALA A 196 2.80 -4.98 14.13
C ALA A 196 2.95 -5.24 12.62
N LEU A 197 1.96 -5.86 11.97
CA LEU A 197 1.97 -6.11 10.51
C LEU A 197 2.19 -4.83 9.68
N ALA A 198 1.64 -3.71 10.13
CA ALA A 198 1.78 -2.44 9.44
C ALA A 198 3.13 -1.75 9.62
N ASN A 199 3.91 -2.14 10.63
CA ASN A 199 5.23 -1.55 10.91
C ASN A 199 6.37 -2.58 10.80
N ASP A 200 6.08 -3.82 10.44
CA ASP A 200 7.05 -4.90 10.31
C ASP A 200 8.04 -4.66 9.16
N PRO A 201 9.36 -4.58 9.40
CA PRO A 201 10.36 -4.45 8.35
C PRO A 201 10.37 -5.58 7.31
N LEU A 202 9.86 -6.77 7.64
CA LEU A 202 9.66 -7.86 6.69
C LEU A 202 8.55 -7.52 5.67
N ASN A 203 7.54 -6.76 6.09
CA ASN A 203 6.46 -6.29 5.23
C ASN A 203 6.74 -4.92 4.60
N LEU A 204 7.83 -4.24 4.98
CA LEU A 204 8.12 -2.87 4.56
C LEU A 204 9.38 -2.76 3.70
N LEU A 205 9.33 -1.83 2.73
CA LEU A 205 10.41 -1.61 1.76
C LEU A 205 10.33 -0.18 1.20
N ALA A 206 11.48 0.50 1.08
CA ALA A 206 11.57 1.71 0.27
C ALA A 206 11.46 1.38 -1.23
N SER A 207 10.58 2.08 -1.92
CA SER A 207 10.24 1.84 -3.33
C SER A 207 10.05 3.15 -4.09
N ASP A 208 10.15 3.08 -5.42
CA ASP A 208 9.78 4.22 -6.26
C ASP A 208 8.26 4.45 -6.23
N GLY A 209 7.87 5.71 -6.10
CA GLY A 209 6.47 6.08 -5.88
C GLY A 209 5.54 5.74 -7.04
N SER A 210 6.04 5.72 -8.28
CA SER A 210 5.25 5.36 -9.46
C SER A 210 4.92 3.87 -9.48
N SER A 211 5.87 2.98 -9.19
CA SER A 211 5.61 1.54 -9.10
C SER A 211 4.70 1.22 -7.92
N ASN A 212 4.92 1.84 -6.76
CA ASN A 212 4.03 1.64 -5.61
C ASN A 212 2.58 2.08 -5.91
N SER A 213 2.41 3.21 -6.60
CA SER A 213 1.09 3.68 -7.04
C SER A 213 0.42 2.73 -8.05
N GLN A 214 1.20 2.13 -8.96
CA GLN A 214 0.72 1.14 -9.92
C GLN A 214 0.32 -0.18 -9.25
N LYS A 215 1.09 -0.62 -8.23
CA LYS A 215 0.79 -1.80 -7.43
C LYS A 215 -0.53 -1.65 -6.68
N GLY A 216 -0.72 -0.52 -6.00
CA GLY A 216 -1.90 -0.25 -5.18
C GLY A 216 -2.17 -1.36 -4.16
N ASP A 217 -3.41 -1.85 -4.11
CA ASP A 217 -3.84 -2.96 -3.23
C ASP A 217 -3.64 -4.36 -3.86
N GLY A 218 -2.90 -4.45 -4.98
CA GLY A 218 -2.70 -5.68 -5.74
C GLY A 218 -1.88 -6.74 -5.00
N ASP A 219 -2.23 -8.02 -5.22
CA ASP A 219 -1.41 -9.17 -4.84
C ASP A 219 -0.45 -9.58 -5.97
N ALA A 220 0.35 -10.63 -5.73
CA ALA A 220 1.28 -11.18 -6.73
C ALA A 220 0.61 -11.67 -8.03
N ALA A 221 -0.70 -11.95 -8.04
CA ALA A 221 -1.43 -12.28 -9.26
C ALA A 221 -1.81 -11.04 -10.07
N THR A 222 -2.02 -9.92 -9.38
CA THR A 222 -2.46 -8.65 -9.97
C THR A 222 -1.28 -7.83 -10.47
N TRP A 223 -0.18 -7.82 -9.71
CA TRP A 223 0.98 -6.98 -10.00
C TRP A 223 2.28 -7.64 -9.54
N LEU A 224 3.31 -7.57 -10.39
CA LEU A 224 4.68 -7.98 -10.07
C LEU A 224 5.66 -6.88 -10.48
N PRO A 225 6.78 -6.72 -9.75
CA PRO A 225 7.87 -5.81 -10.12
C PRO A 225 8.29 -5.92 -11.60
N ALA A 226 8.59 -4.79 -12.24
CA ALA A 226 9.14 -4.79 -13.60
C ALA A 226 10.55 -5.40 -13.63
N GLN A 227 11.34 -5.12 -12.58
CA GLN A 227 12.64 -5.73 -12.34
C GLN A 227 12.50 -7.22 -12.03
N LYS A 228 12.70 -8.06 -13.05
CA LYS A 228 12.49 -9.52 -12.94
C LYS A 228 13.37 -10.18 -11.89
N SER A 229 14.61 -9.72 -11.72
CA SER A 229 15.55 -10.27 -10.73
C SER A 229 15.06 -10.11 -9.29
N PHE A 230 14.20 -9.12 -9.01
CA PHE A 230 13.65 -8.88 -7.68
C PHE A 230 12.39 -9.71 -7.38
N ARG A 231 11.78 -10.35 -8.39
CA ARG A 231 10.48 -11.01 -8.23
C ARG A 231 10.51 -12.16 -7.23
N CYS A 232 11.60 -12.92 -7.18
CA CYS A 232 11.75 -14.05 -6.27
C CYS A 232 11.79 -13.61 -4.81
N GLU A 233 12.58 -12.58 -4.51
CA GLU A 233 12.60 -11.94 -3.20
C GLU A 233 11.23 -11.34 -2.85
N TYR A 234 10.58 -10.65 -3.80
CA TYR A 234 9.26 -10.07 -3.62
C TYR A 234 8.21 -11.12 -3.18
N VAL A 235 8.09 -12.25 -3.89
CA VAL A 235 7.13 -13.29 -3.48
C VAL A 235 7.58 -14.03 -2.22
N ALA A 236 8.87 -14.31 -2.04
CA ALA A 236 9.36 -14.98 -0.84
C ALA A 236 9.06 -14.16 0.43
N ARG A 237 9.27 -12.83 0.40
CA ARG A 237 8.90 -11.94 1.51
C ARG A 237 7.38 -11.92 1.72
N GLN A 238 6.57 -11.81 0.67
CA GLN A 238 5.10 -11.86 0.81
C GLN A 238 4.60 -13.16 1.43
N ILE A 239 5.17 -14.30 1.03
CA ILE A 239 4.87 -15.63 1.62
C ILE A 239 5.24 -15.63 3.10
N SER A 240 6.43 -15.12 3.44
CA SER A 240 6.91 -15.07 4.82
C SER A 240 6.04 -14.17 5.69
N VAL A 241 5.65 -12.98 5.22
CA VAL A 241 4.68 -12.12 5.91
C VAL A 241 3.35 -12.83 6.12
N LYS A 242 2.82 -13.49 5.08
CA LYS A 242 1.53 -14.18 5.21
C LYS A 242 1.61 -15.33 6.21
N ALA A 243 2.71 -16.06 6.26
CA ALA A 243 2.95 -17.10 7.25
C ALA A 243 3.03 -16.53 8.67
N ALA A 244 3.87 -15.51 8.88
CA ALA A 244 4.12 -14.88 10.18
C ALA A 244 2.84 -14.37 10.85
N TYR A 245 1.91 -13.83 10.06
CA TYR A 245 0.66 -13.25 10.56
C TYR A 245 -0.57 -14.14 10.33
N GLY A 246 -0.38 -15.43 10.02
CA GLY A 246 -1.49 -16.38 9.83
C GLY A 246 -2.49 -15.98 8.72
N LEU A 247 -2.02 -15.22 7.72
CA LEU A 247 -2.81 -14.80 6.57
C LEU A 247 -2.90 -15.93 5.54
N TRP A 248 -3.94 -15.90 4.73
CA TRP A 248 -4.09 -16.82 3.60
C TRP A 248 -3.70 -16.17 2.27
N VAL A 249 -3.59 -17.01 1.24
CA VAL A 249 -3.40 -16.59 -0.14
C VAL A 249 -4.65 -16.87 -0.97
N ALA A 250 -4.95 -15.98 -1.91
CA ALA A 250 -5.97 -16.26 -2.91
C ALA A 250 -5.48 -17.33 -3.90
N PRO A 251 -6.34 -18.16 -4.50
CA PRO A 251 -5.91 -19.19 -5.45
C PRO A 251 -5.01 -18.65 -6.58
N ALA A 252 -5.42 -17.55 -7.21
CA ALA A 252 -4.62 -16.93 -8.27
C ALA A 252 -3.27 -16.38 -7.77
N GLU A 253 -3.23 -15.86 -6.54
CA GLU A 253 -2.02 -15.37 -5.88
C GLU A 253 -1.06 -16.51 -5.59
N HIS A 254 -1.56 -17.61 -5.02
CA HIS A 254 -0.79 -18.84 -4.77
C HIS A 254 -0.15 -19.36 -6.06
N ASP A 255 -0.93 -19.46 -7.15
CA ASP A 255 -0.42 -19.93 -8.43
C ASP A 255 0.61 -18.97 -9.03
N ALA A 256 0.42 -17.65 -8.87
CA ALA A 256 1.38 -16.65 -9.33
C ALA A 256 2.70 -16.74 -8.56
N MET A 257 2.64 -16.87 -7.23
CA MET A 257 3.81 -17.07 -6.37
C MET A 257 4.56 -18.35 -6.77
N GLY A 258 3.84 -19.46 -6.96
CA GLY A 258 4.44 -20.73 -7.41
C GLY A 258 5.13 -20.62 -8.77
N ARG A 259 4.54 -19.92 -9.74
CA ARG A 259 5.18 -19.66 -11.05
C ARG A 259 6.44 -18.81 -10.95
N VAL A 260 6.47 -17.83 -10.05
CA VAL A 260 7.69 -17.03 -9.82
C VAL A 260 8.76 -17.89 -9.17
N LEU A 261 8.43 -18.64 -8.11
CA LEU A 261 9.39 -19.51 -7.41
C LEU A 261 9.94 -20.62 -8.31
N PHE A 262 9.17 -21.10 -9.28
CA PHE A 262 9.66 -22.03 -10.29
C PHE A 262 10.88 -21.49 -11.06
N SER A 263 10.97 -20.17 -11.25
CA SER A 263 12.10 -19.52 -11.93
C SER A 263 13.32 -19.27 -11.03
N CYS A 264 13.23 -19.58 -9.74
CA CYS A 264 14.31 -19.43 -8.77
C CYS A 264 14.34 -20.61 -7.77
N PRO A 265 14.80 -21.79 -8.23
CA PRO A 265 14.94 -22.97 -7.38
C PRO A 265 15.83 -22.69 -6.17
N GLY A 266 15.37 -23.10 -4.98
CA GLY A 266 16.12 -22.95 -3.74
C GLY A 266 15.98 -21.57 -3.09
N GLN A 267 15.01 -20.75 -3.51
CA GLN A 267 14.72 -19.47 -2.87
C GLN A 267 14.37 -19.69 -1.39
N THR A 268 15.15 -19.05 -0.51
CA THR A 268 14.92 -19.09 0.94
C THR A 268 13.70 -18.27 1.31
N ALA A 269 12.98 -18.73 2.34
CA ALA A 269 12.01 -17.92 3.06
C ALA A 269 12.76 -16.98 4.03
N TYR A 270 12.06 -15.95 4.50
CA TYR A 270 12.56 -15.09 5.57
C TYR A 270 12.02 -15.65 6.88
N SER A 271 12.91 -15.88 7.85
CA SER A 271 12.50 -16.39 9.16
C SER A 271 11.80 -15.31 9.99
N ASP A 272 10.82 -15.73 10.81
CA ASP A 272 10.06 -14.92 11.77
C ASP A 272 10.90 -14.27 12.89
N ALA A 273 12.24 -14.30 12.79
CA ALA A 273 13.11 -13.64 13.73
C ALA A 273 12.85 -12.13 13.64
N HIS A 274 12.04 -11.65 14.58
CA HIS A 274 11.86 -10.25 14.89
C HIS A 274 13.25 -9.67 15.16
N GLY A 275 13.87 -9.06 14.15
CA GLY A 275 15.23 -8.58 14.24
C GLY A 275 15.79 -8.22 12.88
N ILE A 276 15.75 -6.92 12.58
CA ILE A 276 16.76 -6.28 11.76
C ILE A 276 18.12 -6.73 12.33
N ASP A 277 18.90 -7.49 11.57
CA ASP A 277 20.35 -7.48 11.67
C ASP A 277 20.90 -6.35 10.78
#